data_AF-X8DRP9-F1
#
_entry.id   AF-X8DRP9-F1
#
_cell.length_a   1.000
_cell.length_b   1.000
_cell.length_c   1.000
_cell.angle_alpha   90.00
_cell.angle_beta   90.00
_cell.angle_gamma   90.00
#
_symmetry.space_group_name_H-M   'P 1'
#
loop_
_entity.id
_entity.type
_entity.pdbx_description
1 polymer ?
#
loop_
_entity_poly.entity_id
_entity_poly.type
_entity_poly.pdbx_seq_one_letter_code
_entity_poly.pdbx_strand_id
1 'polypeptide(L)'
;MLTPWLELPGATDQVEQWSKASGLDLVRLGTTATAEEITDTSITQPLVVALTLLAYDELNKRGHLNTKTTVVAGHSVGEIAAYAIAGVISADEAITLAATRGAEMAKACALDPTGMSAVLGGDEAEVLERLEALELVPANRNAAGQIVAAAASRRWRSWPRIRRPRPAYASSPPPVPSTPTSWPPRRRPMPPRPPPSRRPSRPSRCCRTSTAPPSPPVPTPWPSWSTR
;
A
#
# COMPACT_ATOMS: atom_id res chain seq x y z
N MET A 1 14.18 10.60 -5.83
CA MET A 1 12.79 10.10 -5.87
C MET A 1 11.81 11.19 -6.31
N LEU A 2 11.81 12.35 -5.65
CA LEU A 2 10.88 13.47 -5.88
C LEU A 2 11.27 14.37 -7.07
N THR A 3 12.50 14.30 -7.60
CA THR A 3 12.98 15.21 -8.66
C THR A 3 11.99 15.46 -9.81
N PRO A 4 11.45 14.45 -10.51
CA PRO A 4 10.51 14.69 -11.61
C PRO A 4 9.14 15.25 -11.14
N TRP A 5 8.81 15.11 -9.85
CA TRP A 5 7.57 15.62 -9.28
C TRP A 5 7.65 17.11 -8.95
N LEU A 6 8.84 17.58 -8.55
CA LEU A 6 9.06 19.00 -8.22
C LEU A 6 9.05 19.91 -9.47
N GLU A 7 9.09 19.34 -10.66
CA GLU A 7 8.89 20.05 -11.93
C GLU A 7 7.41 20.43 -12.17
N LEU A 8 6.48 19.83 -11.43
CA LEU A 8 5.05 20.12 -11.56
C LEU A 8 4.71 21.50 -10.96
N PRO A 9 3.77 22.25 -11.55
CA PRO A 9 3.39 23.57 -11.03
C PRO A 9 2.94 23.52 -9.56
N GLY A 10 3.61 24.29 -8.71
CA GLY A 10 3.32 24.41 -7.26
C GLY A 10 3.78 23.24 -6.40
N ALA A 11 4.38 22.20 -6.97
CA ALA A 11 4.81 21.03 -6.19
C ALA A 11 5.97 21.35 -5.23
N THR A 12 6.92 22.18 -5.64
CA THR A 12 8.02 22.63 -4.76
C THR A 12 7.49 23.35 -3.54
N ASP A 13 6.64 24.37 -3.72
CA ASP A 13 6.05 25.14 -2.61
C ASP A 13 5.26 24.23 -1.65
N GLN A 14 4.50 23.26 -2.20
CA GLN A 14 3.75 22.29 -1.40
C GLN A 14 4.68 21.39 -0.57
N VAL A 15 5.77 20.89 -1.16
CA VAL A 15 6.74 20.03 -0.44
C VAL A 15 7.54 20.84 0.58
N GLU A 16 7.80 22.13 0.34
CA GLU A 16 8.38 23.03 1.34
C GLU A 16 7.44 23.28 2.51
N GLN A 17 6.13 23.42 2.27
CA GLN A 17 5.13 23.49 3.34
C GLN A 17 5.13 22.20 4.16
N TRP A 18 5.14 21.04 3.50
CA TRP A 18 5.22 19.75 4.17
C TRP A 18 6.55 19.52 4.89
N SER A 19 7.64 20.14 4.42
CA SER A 19 8.92 20.16 5.13
C SER A 19 8.78 20.85 6.48
N LYS A 20 8.08 22.00 6.53
CA LYS A 20 7.76 22.70 7.78
C LYS A 20 6.85 21.85 8.69
N ALA A 21 5.83 21.22 8.13
CA ALA A 21 4.86 20.42 8.89
C ALA A 21 5.45 19.12 9.49
N SER A 22 6.44 18.53 8.82
CA SER A 22 7.15 17.33 9.28
C SER A 22 8.38 17.63 10.13
N GLY A 23 8.93 18.85 10.04
CA GLY A 23 10.23 19.20 10.63
C GLY A 23 11.43 18.60 9.88
N LEU A 24 11.23 18.10 8.65
CA LEU A 24 12.25 17.47 7.82
C LEU A 24 12.39 18.23 6.50
N ASP A 25 13.61 18.32 5.96
CA ASP A 25 13.83 18.88 4.61
C ASP A 25 13.43 17.85 3.54
N LEU A 26 12.13 17.74 3.25
CA LEU A 26 11.58 16.76 2.31
C LEU A 26 12.04 17.02 0.87
N VAL A 27 12.38 18.27 0.51
CA VAL A 27 12.92 18.60 -0.81
C VAL A 27 14.29 17.94 -0.98
N ARG A 28 15.25 18.19 -0.07
CA ARG A 28 16.57 17.55 -0.12
C ARG A 28 16.46 16.04 0.03
N LEU A 29 15.72 15.57 1.03
CA LEU A 29 15.54 14.16 1.33
C LEU A 29 14.91 13.40 0.15
N GLY A 30 14.00 14.03 -0.60
CA GLY A 30 13.39 13.41 -1.76
C GLY A 30 14.24 13.45 -3.03
N THR A 31 15.27 14.30 -3.10
CA THR A 31 16.02 14.56 -4.35
C THR A 31 17.47 14.12 -4.29
N THR A 32 18.24 14.59 -3.32
CA THR A 32 19.71 14.46 -3.27
C THR A 32 20.23 13.57 -2.16
N ALA A 33 19.37 13.21 -1.19
CA ALA A 33 19.73 12.24 -0.15
C ALA A 33 20.07 10.86 -0.73
N THR A 34 20.94 10.14 -0.03
CA THR A 34 21.37 8.80 -0.44
C THR A 34 20.28 7.76 -0.17
N ALA A 35 20.39 6.60 -0.82
CA ALA A 35 19.48 5.49 -0.57
C ALA A 35 19.51 5.06 0.90
N GLU A 36 20.69 5.02 1.51
CA GLU A 36 20.90 4.67 2.91
C GLU A 36 20.20 5.66 3.85
N GLU A 37 20.33 6.96 3.59
CA GLU A 37 19.70 8.00 4.40
C GLU A 37 18.17 7.88 4.38
N ILE A 38 17.59 7.67 3.21
CA ILE A 38 16.12 7.56 3.07
C ILE A 38 15.56 6.20 3.55
N THR A 39 16.41 5.24 3.96
CA THR A 39 15.95 4.00 4.60
C THR A 39 15.65 4.15 6.09
N ASP A 40 16.09 5.23 6.72
CA ASP A 40 15.71 5.54 8.10
C ASP A 40 14.18 5.73 8.16
N THR A 41 13.51 4.94 9.00
CA THR A 41 12.04 4.94 9.13
C THR A 41 11.49 6.33 9.45
N SER A 42 12.21 7.16 10.21
CA SER A 42 11.81 8.52 10.53
C SER A 42 11.77 9.45 9.31
N ILE A 43 12.56 9.13 8.28
CA ILE A 43 12.64 9.84 7.01
C ILE A 43 11.73 9.19 5.96
N THR A 44 11.76 7.85 5.83
CA THR A 44 11.04 7.11 4.80
C THR A 44 9.54 7.36 4.87
N GLN A 45 8.96 7.33 6.08
CA GLN A 45 7.51 7.42 6.25
C GLN A 45 6.91 8.72 5.69
N PRO A 46 7.33 9.92 6.12
CA PRO A 46 6.81 11.17 5.55
C PRO A 46 7.14 11.33 4.05
N LEU A 47 8.30 10.87 3.58
CA LEU A 47 8.63 10.89 2.14
C LEU A 47 7.68 10.05 1.28
N VAL A 48 7.33 8.85 1.74
CA VAL A 48 6.39 7.96 1.03
C VAL A 48 4.99 8.57 0.99
N VAL A 49 4.54 9.18 2.08
CA VAL A 49 3.25 9.86 2.13
C VAL A 49 3.24 11.07 1.20
N ALA A 50 4.27 11.93 1.25
CA ALA A 50 4.39 13.08 0.36
C ALA A 50 4.36 12.69 -1.12
N LEU A 51 5.16 11.69 -1.52
CA LEU A 51 5.16 11.19 -2.89
C LEU A 51 3.79 10.67 -3.31
N THR A 52 3.12 9.91 -2.43
CA THR A 52 1.80 9.33 -2.73
C THR A 52 0.75 10.41 -2.95
N LEU A 53 0.77 11.46 -2.12
CA LEU A 53 -0.15 12.58 -2.23
C LEU A 53 0.11 13.42 -3.50
N LEU A 54 1.38 13.68 -3.86
CA LEU A 54 1.72 14.34 -5.12
C LEU A 54 1.24 13.52 -6.33
N ALA A 55 1.48 12.21 -6.31
CA ALA A 55 1.04 11.32 -7.38
C ALA A 55 -0.48 11.27 -7.52
N TYR A 56 -1.19 11.20 -6.40
CA TYR A 56 -2.66 11.22 -6.39
C TYR A 56 -3.20 12.54 -6.94
N ASP A 57 -2.69 13.68 -6.46
CA ASP A 57 -3.13 15.00 -6.89
C ASP A 57 -2.91 15.20 -8.40
N GLU A 58 -1.75 14.78 -8.92
CA GLU A 58 -1.47 14.87 -10.36
C GLU A 58 -2.39 13.97 -11.20
N LEU A 59 -2.65 12.73 -10.75
CA LEU A 59 -3.62 11.85 -11.41
C LEU A 59 -5.03 12.43 -11.41
N ASN A 60 -5.43 13.08 -10.32
CA ASN A 60 -6.72 13.72 -10.18
C ASN A 60 -6.83 14.96 -11.11
N LYS A 61 -5.82 15.84 -11.12
CA LYS A 61 -5.73 17.02 -12.01
C LYS A 61 -5.83 16.65 -13.48
N ARG A 62 -5.24 15.52 -13.88
CA ARG A 62 -5.31 15.00 -15.26
C ARG A 62 -6.64 14.31 -15.59
N GLY A 63 -7.55 14.17 -14.62
CA GLY A 63 -8.85 13.52 -14.81
C GLY A 63 -8.77 12.01 -14.96
N HIS A 64 -7.70 11.36 -14.46
CA HIS A 64 -7.57 9.90 -14.50
C HIS A 64 -8.34 9.19 -13.39
N LEU A 65 -8.81 9.92 -12.39
CA LEU A 65 -9.51 9.38 -11.23
C LEU A 65 -10.94 9.91 -11.19
N ASN A 66 -11.91 9.01 -10.97
CA ASN A 66 -13.27 9.39 -10.63
C ASN A 66 -13.43 9.33 -9.11
N THR A 67 -13.19 10.46 -8.44
CA THR A 67 -13.22 10.57 -6.97
C THR A 67 -14.53 10.11 -6.32
N LYS A 68 -15.63 10.04 -7.08
CA LYS A 68 -16.92 9.54 -6.57
C LYS A 68 -17.00 8.02 -6.48
N THR A 69 -16.16 7.30 -7.20
CA THR A 69 -16.19 5.82 -7.29
C THR A 69 -14.86 5.17 -6.96
N THR A 70 -13.79 5.95 -6.84
CA THR A 70 -12.47 5.44 -6.48
C THR A 70 -12.47 4.97 -5.02
N VAL A 71 -12.15 3.70 -4.82
CA VAL A 71 -11.84 3.14 -3.50
C VAL A 71 -10.34 3.26 -3.27
N VAL A 72 -9.95 3.68 -2.07
CA VAL A 72 -8.55 3.89 -1.71
C VAL A 72 -8.23 3.07 -0.48
N ALA A 73 -7.07 2.39 -0.53
CA ALA A 73 -6.53 1.62 0.57
C ALA A 73 -5.02 1.81 0.59
N GLY A 74 -4.42 1.70 1.77
CA GLY A 74 -2.98 1.82 1.94
C GLY A 74 -2.47 0.74 2.89
N HIS A 75 -1.23 0.29 2.65
CA HIS A 75 -0.58 -0.71 3.49
C HIS A 75 0.39 -0.03 4.46
N SER A 76 0.25 -0.30 5.77
CA SER A 76 1.08 0.30 6.82
C SER A 76 1.11 1.84 6.70
N VAL A 77 2.27 2.47 6.52
CA VAL A 77 2.35 3.93 6.35
C VAL A 77 1.49 4.47 5.19
N GLY A 78 1.26 3.67 4.14
CA GLY A 78 0.41 4.06 3.03
C GLY A 78 -1.05 4.31 3.45
N GLU A 79 -1.50 3.73 4.57
CA GLU A 79 -2.84 3.97 5.12
C GLU A 79 -3.03 5.44 5.51
N ILE A 80 -1.97 6.11 5.97
CA ILE A 80 -2.01 7.55 6.31
C ILE A 80 -2.29 8.39 5.06
N ALA A 81 -1.64 8.08 3.93
CA ALA A 81 -1.94 8.73 2.65
C ALA A 81 -3.36 8.40 2.19
N ALA A 82 -3.82 7.16 2.38
CA ALA A 82 -5.19 6.76 2.04
C ALA A 82 -6.24 7.55 2.82
N TYR A 83 -6.03 7.80 4.13
CA TYR A 83 -6.91 8.65 4.92
C TYR A 83 -6.99 10.08 4.39
N ALA A 84 -5.86 10.67 4.00
CA ALA A 84 -5.86 12.00 3.39
C ALA A 84 -6.59 12.03 2.05
N ILE A 85 -6.32 11.03 1.19
CA ILE A 85 -6.98 10.91 -0.11
C ILE A 85 -8.50 10.73 0.03
N ALA A 86 -8.94 9.95 1.03
CA ALA A 86 -10.35 9.75 1.34
C ALA A 86 -11.01 10.97 2.01
N GLY A 87 -10.25 12.02 2.33
CA GLY A 87 -10.74 13.25 2.96
C GLY A 87 -11.04 13.11 4.45
N VAL A 88 -10.51 12.07 5.13
CA VAL A 88 -10.69 11.87 6.58
C VAL A 88 -9.81 12.83 7.37
N ILE A 89 -8.60 13.10 6.88
CA ILE A 89 -7.66 14.10 7.38
C ILE A 89 -7.14 14.92 6.20
N SER A 90 -6.56 16.09 6.47
CA SER A 90 -5.88 16.87 5.45
C SER A 90 -4.53 16.26 5.04
N ALA A 91 -4.00 16.68 3.90
CA ALA A 91 -2.66 16.30 3.46
C ALA A 91 -1.57 16.72 4.46
N ASP A 92 -1.69 17.92 5.02
CA ASP A 92 -0.75 18.46 6.01
C ASP A 92 -0.77 17.62 7.29
N GLU A 93 -1.96 17.26 7.79
CA GLU A 93 -2.10 16.35 8.95
C GLU A 93 -1.53 14.97 8.67
N ALA A 94 -1.73 14.43 7.47
CA ALA A 94 -1.14 13.14 7.07
C ALA A 94 0.39 13.17 7.07
N ILE A 95 1.00 14.27 6.61
CA ILE A 95 2.46 14.45 6.65
C ILE A 95 2.96 14.54 8.09
N THR A 96 2.33 15.37 8.94
CA THR A 96 2.70 15.50 10.36
C THR A 96 2.53 14.17 11.10
N LEU A 97 1.46 13.43 10.82
CA LEU A 97 1.21 12.10 11.41
C LEU A 97 2.27 11.09 10.95
N ALA A 98 2.62 11.07 9.66
CA ALA A 98 3.64 10.18 9.12
C ALA A 98 5.04 10.48 9.69
N ALA A 99 5.39 11.75 9.84
CA ALA A 99 6.64 12.17 10.46
C ALA A 99 6.69 11.75 11.94
N THR A 100 5.63 12.03 12.69
CA THR A 100 5.52 11.63 14.11
C THR A 100 5.62 10.12 14.27
N ARG A 101 4.83 9.36 13.48
CA ARG A 101 4.85 7.89 13.51
C ARG A 101 6.22 7.33 13.13
N GLY A 102 6.86 7.88 12.10
CA GLY A 102 8.19 7.49 11.67
C GLY A 102 9.22 7.69 12.78
N ALA A 103 9.23 8.86 13.41
CA ALA A 103 10.15 9.20 14.49
C ALA A 103 9.94 8.30 15.72
N GLU A 104 8.71 8.12 16.18
CA GLU A 104 8.42 7.29 17.36
C GLU A 104 8.69 5.80 17.10
N MET A 105 8.41 5.32 15.88
CA MET A 105 8.74 3.95 15.48
C MET A 105 10.26 3.74 15.44
N ALA A 106 11.02 4.68 14.90
CA ALA A 106 12.49 4.61 14.90
C ALA A 106 13.05 4.57 16.33
N LYS A 107 12.54 5.41 17.24
CA LYS A 107 12.91 5.41 18.66
C LYS A 107 12.61 4.06 19.32
N ALA A 108 11.41 3.50 19.09
CA ALA A 108 11.02 2.21 19.65
C ALA A 108 11.93 1.06 19.15
N CYS A 109 12.23 1.03 17.85
CA CYS A 109 13.12 0.02 17.25
C CYS A 109 14.58 0.15 17.72
N ALA A 110 15.01 1.33 18.17
CA ALA A 110 16.33 1.54 18.73
C ALA A 110 16.49 0.94 20.14
N LEU A 111 15.39 0.74 20.89
CA LEU A 111 15.42 0.17 22.24
C LEU A 111 15.73 -1.33 22.24
N ASP A 112 15.13 -2.08 21.32
CA ASP A 112 15.41 -3.50 21.12
C ASP A 112 15.51 -3.78 19.62
N PRO A 113 16.72 -4.01 19.07
CA PRO A 113 16.89 -4.22 17.64
C PRO A 113 16.02 -5.37 17.15
N THR A 114 15.14 -5.13 16.19
CA THR A 114 14.28 -6.15 15.58
C THR A 114 14.75 -6.54 14.18
N GLY A 115 14.39 -7.74 13.74
CA GLY A 115 14.52 -8.18 12.36
C GLY A 115 13.17 -8.48 11.74
N MET A 116 13.12 -8.50 10.40
CA MET A 116 11.99 -8.97 9.61
C MET A 116 12.49 -9.83 8.45
N SER A 117 11.72 -10.85 8.07
CA SER A 117 12.02 -11.70 6.93
C SER A 117 10.76 -12.12 6.19
N ALA A 118 10.78 -12.04 4.86
CA ALA A 118 9.68 -12.52 4.04
C ALA A 118 9.74 -14.05 3.91
N VAL A 119 8.66 -14.71 4.30
CA VAL A 119 8.38 -16.12 4.05
C VAL A 119 7.55 -16.20 2.77
N LEU A 120 8.05 -16.95 1.79
CA LEU A 120 7.44 -17.11 0.47
C LEU A 120 6.99 -18.56 0.25
N GLY A 121 5.75 -18.74 -0.18
CA GLY A 121 5.09 -20.04 -0.34
C GLY A 121 4.69 -20.68 1.00
N GLY A 122 4.35 -21.96 0.94
CA GLY A 122 3.82 -22.73 2.08
C GLY A 122 2.31 -22.59 2.23
N ASP A 123 1.71 -23.55 2.95
CA ASP A 123 0.36 -23.41 3.44
C ASP A 123 0.33 -22.35 4.56
N GLU A 124 -0.67 -21.47 4.56
CA GLU A 124 -0.73 -20.38 5.53
C GLU A 124 -0.83 -20.89 6.96
N ALA A 125 -1.63 -21.93 7.23
CA ALA A 125 -1.80 -22.46 8.57
C ALA A 125 -0.49 -23.09 9.07
N GLU A 126 0.20 -23.86 8.22
CA GLU A 126 1.50 -24.45 8.56
C GLU A 126 2.57 -23.38 8.83
N VAL A 127 2.60 -22.31 8.04
CA VAL A 127 3.54 -21.20 8.27
C VAL A 127 3.24 -20.50 9.60
N LEU A 128 1.97 -20.22 9.90
CA LEU A 128 1.58 -19.55 11.14
C LEU A 128 1.91 -20.41 12.37
N GLU A 129 1.59 -21.71 12.34
CA GLU A 129 1.96 -22.66 13.40
C GLU A 129 3.48 -22.69 13.59
N ARG A 130 4.25 -22.67 12.49
CA ARG A 130 5.70 -22.66 12.58
C ARG A 130 6.27 -21.36 13.15
N LEU A 131 5.68 -20.22 12.82
CA LEU A 131 6.09 -18.93 13.40
C LEU A 131 5.83 -18.90 14.90
N GLU A 132 4.67 -19.38 15.34
CA GLU A 132 4.31 -19.49 16.76
C GLU A 132 5.28 -20.39 17.52
N ALA A 133 5.58 -21.58 16.99
CA ALA A 133 6.54 -22.52 17.58
C ALA A 133 7.97 -21.97 17.69
N LEU A 134 8.30 -20.94 16.90
CA LEU A 134 9.60 -20.25 16.91
C LEU A 134 9.54 -18.91 17.65
N GLU A 135 8.42 -18.59 18.31
CA GLU A 135 8.16 -17.33 19.01
C GLU A 135 8.38 -16.10 18.10
N LEU A 136 7.96 -16.22 16.84
CA LEU A 136 7.99 -15.15 15.85
C LEU A 136 6.59 -14.61 15.59
N VAL A 137 6.53 -13.33 15.22
CA VAL A 137 5.28 -12.63 14.93
C VAL A 137 5.05 -12.58 13.42
N PRO A 138 3.88 -12.96 12.90
CA PRO A 138 3.49 -12.70 11.52
C PRO A 138 3.10 -11.21 11.36
N ALA A 139 4.10 -10.34 11.16
CA ALA A 139 3.92 -8.89 11.11
C ALA A 139 3.07 -8.42 9.92
N ASN A 140 3.12 -9.13 8.79
CA ASN A 140 2.31 -8.82 7.61
C ASN A 140 1.88 -10.07 6.86
N ARG A 141 0.68 -10.04 6.28
CA ARG A 141 0.20 -10.98 5.27
C ARG A 141 -0.02 -10.21 3.98
N ASN A 142 1.00 -10.18 3.12
CA ASN A 142 1.03 -9.28 1.97
C ASN A 142 0.25 -9.82 0.77
N ALA A 143 0.30 -11.15 0.57
CA ALA A 143 -0.38 -11.84 -0.52
C ALA A 143 -0.56 -13.32 -0.15
N ALA A 144 -1.33 -14.06 -0.96
CA ALA A 144 -1.39 -15.51 -0.85
C ALA A 144 0.03 -16.10 -0.96
N GLY A 145 0.46 -16.82 0.08
CA GLY A 145 1.81 -17.36 0.18
C GLY A 145 2.92 -16.33 0.44
N GLN A 146 2.62 -15.13 0.95
CA GLN A 146 3.64 -14.20 1.43
C GLN A 146 3.30 -13.64 2.81
N ILE A 147 4.10 -14.03 3.80
CA ILE A 147 4.00 -13.57 5.19
C ILE A 147 5.34 -12.96 5.62
N VAL A 148 5.32 -11.84 6.33
CA VAL A 148 6.51 -11.26 6.96
C VAL A 148 6.59 -11.77 8.39
N ALA A 149 7.67 -12.48 8.72
CA ALA A 149 8.00 -12.88 10.08
C ALA A 149 8.86 -11.79 10.74
N ALA A 150 8.57 -11.44 11.99
CA ALA A 150 9.29 -10.43 12.76
C ALA A 150 9.60 -10.92 14.17
N ALA A 151 10.75 -10.48 14.72
CA ALA A 151 11.11 -10.70 16.12
C ALA A 151 12.29 -9.82 16.54
N ALA A 152 12.55 -9.73 17.84
CA ALA A 152 13.78 -9.17 18.40
C ALA A 152 15.01 -9.94 17.87
N SER A 153 16.09 -9.21 17.52
CA SER A 153 17.33 -9.71 16.89
C SER A 153 17.95 -10.88 17.64
N ARG A 154 17.82 -10.89 18.98
CA ARG A 154 18.33 -11.97 19.84
C ARG A 154 17.66 -13.33 19.54
N ARG A 155 16.40 -13.34 19.09
CA ARG A 155 15.62 -14.55 18.79
C ARG A 155 15.88 -15.11 17.39
N TRP A 156 16.51 -14.36 16.49
CA TRP A 156 16.84 -14.83 15.14
C TRP A 156 17.91 -15.93 15.11
N ARG A 157 18.61 -16.19 16.22
CA ARG A 157 19.68 -17.20 16.31
C ARG A 157 19.19 -18.64 16.08
N SER A 158 17.91 -18.92 16.29
CA SER A 158 17.28 -20.22 16.05
C SER A 158 16.54 -20.31 14.71
N TRP A 159 16.44 -19.22 13.94
CA TRP A 159 15.81 -19.23 12.62
C TRP A 159 16.79 -19.80 11.60
N PRO A 160 16.62 -21.06 11.12
CA PRO A 160 17.31 -21.45 9.91
C PRO A 160 16.85 -20.48 8.83
N ARG A 161 17.78 -19.89 8.06
CA ARG A 161 17.43 -19.21 6.80
C ARG A 161 16.43 -20.13 6.13
N ILE A 162 15.14 -19.77 6.09
CA ILE A 162 14.14 -20.56 5.39
C ILE A 162 14.64 -20.55 3.96
N ARG A 163 15.36 -21.62 3.60
CA ARG A 163 15.69 -21.92 2.22
C ARG A 163 14.33 -21.99 1.57
N ARG A 164 14.19 -21.23 0.48
CA ARG A 164 13.05 -21.32 -0.45
C ARG A 164 12.45 -22.73 -0.33
N PRO A 165 11.17 -22.88 0.04
CA PRO A 165 10.57 -24.20 0.03
C PRO A 165 10.95 -24.87 -1.29
N ARG A 166 11.43 -26.12 -1.23
CA ARG A 166 11.71 -26.89 -2.45
C ARG A 166 10.45 -26.73 -3.31
N PRO A 167 10.57 -26.33 -4.59
CA PRO A 167 9.39 -26.17 -5.41
C PRO A 167 8.62 -27.49 -5.36
N ALA A 168 7.45 -27.45 -4.72
CA ALA A 168 6.50 -28.55 -4.73
C ALA A 168 5.83 -28.55 -6.10
N TYR A 169 6.63 -28.87 -7.12
CA TYR A 169 6.35 -29.27 -8.50
C TYR A 169 7.59 -28.92 -9.34
N ALA A 170 8.52 -29.88 -9.47
CA ALA A 170 9.42 -29.90 -10.61
C ALA A 170 8.68 -30.57 -11.77
N SER A 171 7.71 -29.87 -12.36
CA SER A 171 7.33 -30.13 -13.74
C SER A 171 8.03 -29.07 -14.58
N SER A 172 9.07 -29.47 -15.29
CA SER A 172 9.73 -28.63 -16.30
C SER A 172 8.67 -27.97 -17.18
N PRO A 173 8.72 -26.64 -17.43
CA PRO A 173 7.88 -26.05 -18.46
C PRO A 173 8.22 -26.71 -19.81
N PRO A 174 7.23 -27.03 -20.67
CA PRO A 174 7.53 -27.50 -22.00
C PRO A 174 8.33 -26.42 -22.76
N PRO A 175 9.27 -26.81 -23.63
CA PRO A 175 10.06 -25.84 -24.39
C PRO A 175 9.12 -24.98 -25.24
N VAL A 176 9.18 -23.66 -25.05
CA VAL A 176 8.56 -22.69 -25.95
C VAL A 176 9.33 -22.74 -27.27
N PRO A 177 8.69 -23.05 -28.41
CA PRO A 177 9.36 -23.01 -29.69
C PRO A 177 9.71 -21.56 -30.04
N SER A 178 10.99 -21.29 -30.26
CA SER A 178 11.53 -20.02 -30.70
C SER A 178 11.08 -19.73 -32.13
N THR A 179 10.02 -18.94 -32.30
CA THR A 179 9.72 -18.27 -33.58
C THR A 179 10.44 -16.92 -33.62
N PRO A 180 11.16 -16.58 -34.70
CA PRO A 180 11.76 -15.26 -34.85
C PRO A 180 10.66 -14.24 -35.14
N THR A 181 10.45 -13.28 -34.24
CA THR A 181 9.56 -12.13 -34.51
C THR A 181 10.25 -11.15 -35.45
N SER A 182 10.09 -11.37 -36.75
CA SER A 182 10.02 -10.26 -37.71
C SER A 182 8.64 -9.63 -37.59
N TRP A 183 8.59 -8.32 -37.37
CA TRP A 183 7.35 -7.54 -37.39
C TRP A 183 6.88 -7.40 -38.85
N PRO A 184 5.66 -7.82 -39.23
CA PRO A 184 5.10 -7.44 -40.52
C PRO A 184 4.46 -6.04 -40.40
N PRO A 185 4.45 -5.23 -41.47
CA PRO A 185 3.92 -3.87 -41.42
C PRO A 185 2.39 -3.86 -41.31
N ARG A 186 1.90 -2.86 -40.56
CA ARG A 186 0.54 -2.28 -40.48
C ARG A 186 -0.57 -3.08 -41.17
N ARG A 187 -1.44 -3.72 -40.37
CA ARG A 187 -2.74 -4.24 -40.82
C ARG A 187 -3.70 -3.08 -41.15
N ARG A 188 -4.43 -3.23 -42.27
CA ARG A 188 -5.52 -2.35 -42.73
C ARG A 188 -6.63 -2.19 -41.66
N PRO A 189 -7.34 -1.06 -41.62
CA PRO A 189 -8.42 -0.84 -40.66
C PRO A 189 -9.61 -1.79 -40.89
N MET A 190 -10.21 -2.24 -39.79
CA MET A 190 -11.43 -3.07 -39.78
C MET A 190 -12.66 -2.27 -40.25
N PRO A 191 -13.64 -2.90 -40.92
CA PRO A 191 -14.92 -2.25 -41.22
C PRO A 191 -15.77 -2.05 -39.95
N PRO A 192 -16.65 -1.02 -39.93
CA PRO A 192 -17.44 -0.68 -38.76
C PRO A 192 -18.49 -1.76 -38.42
N ARG A 193 -18.76 -1.90 -37.11
CA ARG A 193 -19.78 -2.82 -36.57
C ARG A 193 -21.19 -2.38 -36.96
N PRO A 194 -22.12 -3.31 -37.25
CA PRO A 194 -23.53 -2.98 -37.46
C PRO A 194 -24.20 -2.55 -36.15
N PRO A 195 -25.26 -1.71 -36.23
CA PRO A 195 -25.95 -1.18 -35.05
C PRO A 195 -26.73 -2.28 -34.29
N PRO A 196 -26.92 -2.12 -32.96
CA PRO A 196 -27.63 -3.11 -32.15
C PRO A 196 -29.12 -3.16 -32.50
N SER A 197 -29.65 -4.39 -32.64
CA SER A 197 -31.08 -4.64 -32.86
C SER A 197 -31.88 -4.35 -31.58
N ARG A 198 -32.98 -3.60 -31.74
CA ARG A 198 -33.95 -3.30 -30.67
C ARG A 198 -34.64 -4.59 -30.23
N ARG A 199 -34.40 -5.04 -28.99
CA ARG A 199 -35.27 -6.01 -28.30
C ARG A 199 -36.44 -5.26 -27.62
N PRO A 200 -37.67 -5.81 -27.67
CA PRO A 200 -38.84 -5.16 -27.08
C PRO A 200 -38.80 -5.21 -25.54
N SER A 201 -39.23 -4.11 -24.94
CA SER A 201 -39.43 -3.89 -23.51
C SER A 201 -40.48 -4.85 -22.95
N ARG A 202 -40.17 -5.49 -21.81
CA ARG A 202 -41.17 -6.19 -20.98
C ARG A 202 -41.53 -5.32 -19.77
N PRO A 203 -42.81 -5.33 -19.35
CA PRO A 203 -43.35 -4.35 -18.42
C PRO A 203 -42.99 -4.61 -16.96
N SER A 204 -42.91 -3.52 -16.23
CA SER A 204 -42.77 -3.36 -14.78
C SER A 204 -43.86 -4.12 -14.01
N ARG A 205 -43.44 -4.80 -12.92
CA ARG A 205 -44.37 -5.27 -11.87
C ARG A 205 -43.94 -4.74 -10.51
N CYS A 206 -44.94 -4.18 -9.84
CA CYS A 206 -44.92 -3.51 -8.55
C CYS A 206 -44.52 -4.39 -7.36
N CYS A 207 -43.94 -3.70 -6.37
CA CYS A 207 -44.14 -3.83 -4.92
C CYS A 207 -44.14 -5.22 -4.28
N ARG A 208 -43.13 -5.47 -3.43
CA ARG A 208 -43.35 -5.97 -2.08
C ARG A 208 -42.32 -5.40 -1.11
N THR A 209 -42.85 -4.79 -0.07
CA THR A 209 -42.20 -4.34 1.14
C THR A 209 -41.62 -5.54 1.89
N SER A 210 -40.37 -5.43 2.33
CA SER A 210 -39.79 -6.29 3.36
C SER A 210 -39.06 -5.42 4.36
N THR A 211 -39.62 -5.35 5.55
CA THR A 211 -39.09 -4.73 6.76
C THR A 211 -37.77 -5.40 7.17
N ALA A 212 -36.72 -4.59 7.36
CA ALA A 212 -35.46 -5.02 7.97
C ALA A 212 -35.60 -5.05 9.51
N PRO A 213 -34.96 -5.99 10.23
CA PRO A 213 -34.89 -5.98 11.69
C PRO A 213 -33.94 -4.88 12.20
N PRO A 214 -34.15 -4.36 13.44
CA PRO A 214 -33.35 -3.27 13.99
C PRO A 214 -31.93 -3.70 14.34
N SER A 215 -30.98 -2.78 14.11
CA SER A 215 -29.57 -2.90 14.49
C SER A 215 -29.37 -2.92 16.01
N PRO A 216 -28.37 -3.66 16.54
CA PRO A 216 -28.02 -3.63 17.96
C PRO A 216 -27.39 -2.29 18.38
N PRO A 217 -27.46 -1.92 19.67
CA PRO A 217 -26.98 -0.63 20.17
C PRO A 217 -25.45 -0.50 20.11
N VAL A 218 -25.01 0.74 19.85
CA VAL A 218 -23.62 1.20 19.82
C VAL A 218 -23.02 1.18 21.24
N PRO A 219 -21.84 0.59 21.48
CA PRO A 219 -21.17 0.71 22.77
C PRO A 219 -20.57 2.11 22.95
N THR A 220 -20.77 2.65 24.16
CA THR A 220 -20.30 3.94 24.68
C THR A 220 -18.76 4.09 24.68
N PRO A 221 -18.23 5.32 24.62
CA PRO A 221 -16.80 5.58 24.49
C PRO A 221 -16.00 5.29 25.77
N TRP A 222 -14.75 4.88 25.57
CA TRP A 222 -13.73 4.53 26.57
C TRP A 222 -13.36 5.71 27.49
N PRO A 223 -12.94 5.45 28.75
CA PRO A 223 -12.65 6.50 29.72
C PRO A 223 -11.32 7.22 29.47
N SER A 224 -11.36 8.51 29.78
CA SER A 224 -10.28 9.50 29.75
C SER A 224 -9.02 9.06 30.51
N TRP A 225 -7.86 9.25 29.88
CA TRP A 225 -6.56 9.14 30.55
C TRP A 225 -6.30 10.41 31.38
N SER A 226 -6.36 10.27 32.70
CA SER A 226 -5.87 11.28 33.65
C SER A 226 -4.40 11.06 33.95
N THR A 227 -3.63 12.13 33.81
CA THR A 227 -2.23 12.28 34.21
C THR A 227 -1.96 11.91 35.67
N ARG A 228 -0.90 11.13 35.90
CA ARG A 228 0.04 11.22 37.02
C ARG A 228 1.38 10.67 36.59
#